data_AF-A0A085WKG0-F1
#
_entry.id   AF-A0A085WKG0-F1
#
_cell.length_a   1.000
_cell.length_b   1.000
_cell.length_c   1.000
_cell.angle_alpha   90.00
_cell.angle_beta   90.00
_cell.angle_gamma   90.00
#
_symmetry.space_group_name_H-M   'P 1'
#
loop_
_entity.id
_entity.type
_entity.pdbx_description
1 polymer ?
#
loop_
_entity_poly.entity_id
_entity_poly.type
_entity_poly.pdbx_seq_one_letter_code
_entity_poly.pdbx_strand_id
1 'polypeptide(L)'
;MKLTGKDVFSLGFQLHHSPKELRGRVGESTADIKFTENEAKGNIGQGAVNLKIKVEGEAVKAEGGFAGRPVQLTYSPSELTVYINDCTYRLKNNEGTYIGRRSCDRAFQRDTEVSIPEVFQQLSPAEQATILLFSLG
;
A
#
# COMPACT_ATOMS: atom_id res chain seq x y z
N MET A 1 8.44 4.38 -5.08
CA MET A 1 7.25 4.53 -5.95
C MET A 1 7.21 5.94 -6.50
N LYS A 2 6.65 6.16 -7.69
CA LYS A 2 6.39 7.50 -8.25
C LYS A 2 4.90 7.66 -8.55
N LEU A 3 4.35 8.83 -8.22
CA LEU A 3 3.01 9.27 -8.65
C LEU A 3 3.17 10.40 -9.68
N THR A 4 2.48 10.30 -10.81
CA THR A 4 2.50 11.31 -11.87
C THR A 4 1.13 11.42 -12.49
N GLY A 5 0.45 12.54 -12.26
CA GLY A 5 -0.94 12.71 -12.69
C GLY A 5 -1.83 11.65 -12.05
N LYS A 6 -2.39 10.75 -12.86
CA LYS A 6 -3.25 9.64 -12.44
C LYS A 6 -2.53 8.30 -12.40
N ASP A 7 -1.22 8.29 -12.62
CA ASP A 7 -0.47 7.05 -12.73
C ASP A 7 0.48 6.85 -11.55
N VAL A 8 0.59 5.60 -11.12
CA VAL A 8 1.46 5.14 -10.05
C VAL A 8 2.39 4.07 -10.62
N PHE A 9 3.70 4.31 -10.50
CA PHE A 9 4.70 3.42 -11.08
C PHE A 9 5.75 3.01 -10.05
N SER A 10 6.18 1.77 -10.18
CA SER A 10 7.35 1.18 -9.50
C SER A 10 7.99 0.14 -10.42
N LEU A 11 9.13 -0.43 -10.01
CA LEU A 11 9.78 -1.52 -10.76
C LEU A 11 8.87 -2.76 -10.92
N GLY A 12 7.92 -2.98 -10.00
CA GLY A 12 7.04 -4.15 -9.99
C GLY A 12 5.61 -3.91 -10.48
N PHE A 13 5.19 -2.65 -10.72
CA PHE A 13 3.82 -2.36 -11.10
C PHE A 13 3.67 -1.03 -11.84
N GLN A 14 2.62 -0.96 -12.65
CA GLN A 14 2.15 0.23 -13.35
C GLN A 14 0.63 0.27 -13.20
N LEU A 15 0.14 1.25 -12.44
CA LEU A 15 -1.26 1.39 -12.09
C LEU A 15 -1.77 2.77 -12.48
N HIS A 16 -3.02 2.83 -12.89
CA HIS A 16 -3.80 4.04 -13.08
C HIS A 16 -4.79 4.14 -11.94
N HIS A 17 -4.73 5.23 -11.18
CA HIS A 17 -5.62 5.51 -10.06
C HIS A 17 -6.68 6.53 -10.43
N SER A 18 -7.85 6.35 -9.83
CA SER A 18 -8.95 7.28 -9.84
C SER A 18 -9.68 7.18 -8.51
N PRO A 19 -10.53 8.16 -8.15
CA PRO A 19 -11.23 8.14 -6.86
C PRO A 19 -12.10 6.91 -6.60
N LYS A 20 -12.44 6.12 -7.62
CA LYS A 20 -13.31 4.93 -7.50
C LYS A 20 -12.65 3.62 -7.87
N GLU A 21 -11.46 3.66 -8.47
CA GLU A 21 -10.77 2.44 -8.90
C GLU A 21 -9.27 2.64 -9.10
N LEU A 22 -8.54 1.54 -8.96
CA LEU A 22 -7.13 1.40 -9.26
C LEU A 22 -6.96 0.19 -10.18
N ARG A 23 -6.43 0.42 -11.38
CA ARG A 23 -6.30 -0.60 -12.42
C ARG A 23 -4.92 -0.59 -13.04
N GLY A 24 -4.44 -1.74 -13.50
CA GLY A 24 -3.21 -1.78 -14.29
C GLY A 24 -2.50 -3.13 -14.21
N ARG A 25 -1.18 -3.10 -14.27
CA ARG A 25 -0.32 -4.29 -14.29
C ARG A 25 0.56 -4.37 -13.05
N VAL A 26 0.73 -5.59 -12.55
CA VAL A 26 1.54 -5.94 -11.38
C VAL A 26 2.32 -7.20 -11.76
N GLY A 27 3.59 -7.02 -12.13
CA GLY A 27 4.34 -8.04 -12.88
C GLY A 27 3.56 -8.51 -14.12
N GLU A 28 3.35 -9.82 -14.22
CA GLU A 28 2.57 -10.45 -15.31
C GLU A 28 1.05 -10.43 -15.08
N SER A 29 0.59 -10.03 -13.90
CA SER A 29 -0.83 -10.01 -13.53
C SER A 29 -1.47 -8.64 -13.76
N THR A 30 -2.80 -8.62 -13.84
CA THR A 30 -3.59 -7.38 -13.85
C THR A 30 -4.19 -7.12 -12.47
N ALA A 31 -4.21 -5.85 -12.07
CA ALA A 31 -4.98 -5.37 -10.92
C ALA A 31 -6.25 -4.68 -11.41
N ASP A 32 -7.39 -5.02 -10.80
CA ASP A 32 -8.64 -4.27 -10.91
C ASP A 32 -9.26 -4.20 -9.53
N ILE A 33 -9.16 -3.03 -8.90
CA ILE A 33 -9.60 -2.76 -7.55
C ILE A 33 -10.56 -1.58 -7.60
N LYS A 34 -11.72 -1.73 -6.98
CA LYS A 34 -12.73 -0.69 -6.81
C LYS A 34 -12.69 -0.18 -5.38
N PHE A 35 -12.91 1.12 -5.25
CA PHE A 35 -12.95 1.82 -3.97
C PHE A 35 -14.36 2.24 -3.63
N THR A 36 -14.70 2.09 -2.35
CA THR A 36 -15.76 2.85 -1.69
C THR A 36 -15.13 3.72 -0.61
N GLU A 37 -15.94 4.44 0.17
CA GLU A 37 -15.44 5.30 1.24
C GLU A 37 -14.59 4.54 2.28
N ASN A 38 -14.94 3.27 2.55
CA ASN A 38 -14.37 2.48 3.63
C ASN A 38 -13.92 1.07 3.20
N GLU A 39 -13.88 0.78 1.90
CA GLU A 39 -13.45 -0.52 1.39
C GLU A 39 -12.66 -0.42 0.09
N ALA A 40 -11.77 -1.39 -0.12
CA ALA A 40 -11.15 -1.66 -1.40
C ALA A 40 -11.42 -3.13 -1.77
N LYS A 41 -12.07 -3.37 -2.91
CA LYS A 41 -12.48 -4.71 -3.34
C LYS A 41 -12.12 -4.97 -4.80
N GLY A 42 -11.64 -6.15 -5.10
CA GLY A 42 -11.25 -6.52 -6.46
C GLY A 42 -10.27 -7.67 -6.48
N ASN A 43 -9.41 -7.71 -7.50
CA ASN A 43 -8.44 -8.78 -7.67
C ASN A 43 -7.10 -8.26 -8.19
N ILE A 44 -6.04 -9.00 -7.87
CA ILE A 44 -4.72 -8.90 -8.48
C ILE A 44 -4.40 -10.29 -9.03
N GLY A 45 -4.50 -10.46 -10.35
CA GLY A 45 -4.52 -11.78 -10.97
C GLY A 45 -5.64 -12.64 -10.37
N GLN A 46 -5.27 -13.77 -9.76
CA GLN A 46 -6.21 -14.66 -9.06
C GLN A 46 -6.37 -14.33 -7.55
N GLY A 47 -5.55 -13.41 -7.02
CA GLY A 47 -5.57 -13.05 -5.61
C GLY A 47 -6.66 -12.02 -5.30
N ALA A 48 -7.60 -12.36 -4.43
CA ALA A 48 -8.64 -11.44 -4.00
C ALA A 48 -8.07 -10.26 -3.18
N VAL A 49 -8.69 -9.10 -3.37
CA VAL A 49 -8.53 -7.89 -2.56
C VAL A 49 -9.87 -7.61 -1.89
N ASN A 50 -9.86 -7.55 -0.56
CA ASN A 50 -11.03 -7.27 0.26
C ASN A 50 -10.57 -6.56 1.55
N LEU A 51 -10.24 -5.29 1.41
CA LEU A 51 -9.80 -4.45 2.53
C LEU A 51 -10.98 -3.68 3.10
N LYS A 52 -11.01 -3.60 4.43
CA LYS A 52 -11.79 -2.62 5.19
C LYS A 52 -10.84 -1.51 5.61
N ILE A 53 -11.27 -0.27 5.41
CA ILE A 53 -10.49 0.93 5.70
C ILE A 53 -11.21 1.73 6.78
N LYS A 54 -10.42 2.23 7.73
CA LYS A 54 -10.87 3.11 8.80
C LYS A 54 -9.87 4.25 8.96
N VAL A 55 -10.38 5.43 9.30
CA VAL A 55 -9.55 6.58 9.66
C VAL A 55 -9.71 6.82 11.16
N GLU A 56 -8.60 6.91 11.87
CA GLU A 56 -8.54 7.18 13.31
C GLU A 56 -7.57 8.35 13.55
N GLY A 57 -8.11 9.55 13.73
CA GLY A 57 -7.29 10.76 13.77
C GLY A 57 -6.58 10.98 12.44
N GLU A 58 -5.25 11.07 12.48
CA GLU A 58 -4.40 11.19 11.28
C GLU A 58 -3.95 9.83 10.71
N ALA A 59 -4.38 8.72 11.31
CA ALA A 59 -3.98 7.39 10.89
C ALA A 59 -5.02 6.75 9.97
N VAL A 60 -4.55 6.22 8.84
CA VAL A 60 -5.32 5.31 7.97
C VAL A 60 -5.00 3.88 8.37
N LYS A 61 -6.03 3.13 8.74
CA LYS A 61 -5.95 1.71 9.06
C LYS A 61 -6.65 0.90 7.98
N ALA A 62 -6.03 -0.19 7.56
CA ALA A 62 -6.64 -1.15 6.65
C ALA A 62 -6.42 -2.59 7.14
N GLU A 63 -7.46 -3.42 7.03
CA GLU A 63 -7.41 -4.83 7.41
C GLU A 63 -8.19 -5.68 6.40
N GLY A 64 -7.73 -6.92 6.16
CA GLY A 64 -8.43 -7.85 5.28
C GLY A 64 -7.48 -8.68 4.44
N GLY A 65 -7.87 -8.98 3.20
CA GLY A 65 -7.05 -9.70 2.25
C GLY A 65 -6.51 -8.79 1.14
N PHE A 66 -5.25 -8.98 0.78
CA PHE A 66 -4.60 -8.32 -0.34
C PHE A 66 -3.80 -9.34 -1.16
N ALA A 67 -4.12 -9.48 -2.44
CA ALA A 67 -3.56 -10.52 -3.32
C ALA A 67 -3.65 -11.94 -2.72
N GLY A 68 -4.76 -12.24 -2.02
CA GLY A 68 -4.98 -13.54 -1.35
C GLY A 68 -4.21 -13.73 -0.04
N ARG A 69 -3.56 -12.70 0.50
CA ARG A 69 -2.81 -12.76 1.77
C ARG A 69 -3.50 -11.90 2.83
N PRO A 70 -3.64 -12.37 4.09
CA PRO A 70 -4.07 -11.51 5.19
C PRO A 70 -3.10 -10.35 5.40
N VAL A 71 -3.64 -9.15 5.54
CA VAL A 71 -2.88 -7.93 5.79
C VAL A 71 -3.50 -7.07 6.88
N GLN A 72 -2.64 -6.37 7.59
CA GLN A 72 -3.00 -5.23 8.44
C GLN A 72 -2.04 -4.08 8.13
N LEU A 73 -2.57 -2.89 7.90
CA LEU A 73 -1.80 -1.69 7.62
C LEU A 73 -2.26 -0.59 8.57
N THR A 74 -1.29 0.16 9.09
CA THR A 74 -1.50 1.43 9.78
C THR A 74 -0.51 2.43 9.22
N TYR A 75 -1.02 3.50 8.63
CA TYR A 75 -0.26 4.57 8.02
C TYR A 75 -0.59 5.89 8.73
N SER A 76 0.43 6.58 9.24
CA SER A 76 0.33 7.92 9.82
C SER A 76 1.48 8.79 9.32
N PRO A 77 1.45 10.12 9.58
CA PRO A 77 2.56 11.01 9.22
C PRO A 77 3.91 10.60 9.83
N SER A 78 3.92 9.92 10.98
CA SER A 78 5.15 9.55 11.70
C SER A 78 5.60 8.10 11.49
N GLU A 79 4.67 7.18 11.20
CA GLU A 79 4.96 5.75 11.13
C GLU A 79 4.12 5.01 10.09
N LEU A 80 4.71 4.00 9.47
CA LEU A 80 4.04 3.03 8.60
C LEU A 80 4.31 1.64 9.14
N THR A 81 3.26 1.02 9.67
CA THR A 81 3.29 -0.38 10.12
C THR A 81 2.45 -1.23 9.17
N VAL A 82 3.05 -2.30 8.64
CA VAL A 82 2.36 -3.22 7.74
C VAL A 82 2.68 -4.65 8.13
N TYR A 83 1.65 -5.48 8.27
CA TYR A 83 1.74 -6.91 8.46
C TYR A 83 1.19 -7.58 7.20
N ILE A 84 2.01 -8.39 6.53
CA ILE A 84 1.62 -9.18 5.36
C ILE A 84 2.10 -10.62 5.60
N ASN A 85 1.18 -11.55 5.83
CA ASN A 85 1.52 -12.88 6.36
C ASN A 85 2.50 -12.74 7.54
N ASP A 86 3.59 -13.51 7.59
CA ASP A 86 4.54 -13.51 8.71
C ASP A 86 5.58 -12.37 8.67
N CYS A 87 5.46 -11.43 7.73
CA CYS A 87 6.36 -10.30 7.60
C CYS A 87 5.72 -9.02 8.17
N THR A 88 6.39 -8.38 9.12
CA THR A 88 6.02 -7.09 9.69
C THR A 88 7.02 -6.03 9.28
N TYR A 89 6.54 -4.94 8.70
CA TYR A 89 7.27 -3.72 8.41
C TYR A 89 6.95 -2.70 9.51
N ARG A 90 7.97 -2.12 10.12
CA ARG A 90 7.83 -0.99 11.05
C ARG A 90 8.76 0.11 10.57
N LEU A 91 8.21 1.06 9.84
CA LEU A 91 8.96 2.09 9.14
C LEU A 91 8.66 3.45 9.77
N LYS A 92 9.70 4.21 10.09
CA LYS A 92 9.56 5.56 10.64
C LYS A 92 9.72 6.60 9.52
N ASN A 93 8.91 7.64 9.55
CA ASN A 93 9.07 8.75 8.62
C ASN A 93 10.36 9.52 8.91
N ASN A 94 11.15 9.73 7.87
CA ASN A 94 12.26 10.66 7.81
C ASN A 94 12.09 11.52 6.55
N GLU A 95 11.61 12.75 6.74
CA GLU A 95 11.43 13.75 5.67
C GLU A 95 10.62 13.22 4.46
N GLY A 96 9.52 12.49 4.72
CA GLY A 96 8.66 11.93 3.66
C GLY A 96 9.12 10.57 3.11
N THR A 97 10.25 10.04 3.61
CA THR A 97 10.69 8.67 3.33
C THR A 97 10.54 7.81 4.58
N TYR A 98 9.77 6.73 4.48
CA TYR A 98 9.56 5.78 5.55
C TYR A 98 10.62 4.69 5.51
N ILE A 99 11.41 4.58 6.59
CA ILE A 99 12.60 3.72 6.64
C ILE A 99 12.50 2.79 7.84
N GLY A 100 12.83 1.51 7.63
CA GLY A 100 12.95 0.54 8.72
C GLY A 100 13.11 -0.88 8.24
N ARG A 101 13.27 -1.82 9.17
CA ARG A 101 13.44 -3.24 8.85
C ARG A 101 12.10 -3.96 8.72
N ARG A 102 12.09 -4.97 7.87
CA ARG A 102 11.06 -6.02 7.84
C ARG A 102 11.48 -7.19 8.73
N SER A 103 10.55 -7.71 9.52
CA SER A 103 10.83 -8.72 10.55
C SER A 103 11.33 -10.04 9.98
N CYS A 104 10.97 -10.37 8.75
CA CYS A 104 11.34 -11.60 8.06
C CYS A 104 12.69 -11.50 7.34
N ASP A 105 13.37 -10.36 7.42
CA ASP A 105 14.71 -10.22 6.86
C ASP A 105 15.74 -11.03 7.63
N ARG A 106 16.69 -11.56 6.88
CA ARG A 106 17.92 -12.15 7.42
C ARG A 106 18.87 -11.04 7.85
N ALA A 107 19.82 -11.39 8.71
CA ALA A 107 20.90 -10.48 9.08
C ALA A 107 21.58 -9.88 7.82
N PHE A 108 21.90 -8.59 7.86
CA PHE A 108 22.59 -7.81 6.82
C PHE A 108 21.77 -7.41 5.57
N GLN A 109 20.45 -7.60 5.56
CA GLN A 109 19.63 -6.94 4.54
C GLN A 109 19.51 -5.44 4.82
N ARG A 110 19.47 -4.65 3.73
CA ARG A 110 19.24 -3.21 3.81
C ARG A 110 17.83 -2.94 4.33
N ASP A 111 17.68 -1.80 5.01
CA ASP A 111 16.38 -1.33 5.46
C ASP A 111 15.45 -1.14 4.24
N THR A 112 14.16 -1.36 4.47
CA THR A 112 13.11 -1.04 3.50
C THR A 112 12.89 0.46 3.51
N GLU A 113 12.87 1.06 2.33
CA GLU A 113 12.66 2.49 2.13
C GLU A 113 11.44 2.72 1.23
N VAL A 114 10.48 3.52 1.71
CA VAL A 114 9.29 3.92 0.95
C VAL A 114 9.19 5.44 0.96
N SER A 115 9.57 6.06 -0.16
CA SER A 115 9.34 7.49 -0.38
C SER A 115 7.90 7.75 -0.78
N ILE A 116 7.21 8.61 -0.03
CA ILE A 116 5.83 9.00 -0.25
C ILE A 116 5.82 10.44 -0.79
N PRO A 117 5.39 10.68 -2.04
CA PRO A 117 5.32 12.04 -2.58
C PRO A 117 4.19 12.82 -1.93
N GLU A 118 4.32 14.15 -1.82
CA GLU A 118 3.33 15.00 -1.12
C GLU A 118 1.89 14.86 -1.66
N VAL A 119 1.75 14.71 -2.98
CA VAL A 119 0.45 14.49 -3.64
C VAL A 119 -0.29 13.25 -3.14
N PHE A 120 0.42 12.30 -2.52
CA PHE A 120 -0.18 11.10 -1.93
C PHE A 120 -1.16 11.42 -0.81
N GLN A 121 -0.93 12.51 -0.06
CA GLN A 121 -1.82 12.93 1.03
C GLN A 121 -3.21 13.37 0.53
N GLN A 122 -3.33 13.69 -0.76
CA GLN A 122 -4.59 14.11 -1.39
C GLN A 122 -5.45 12.93 -1.86
N LEU A 123 -4.91 11.71 -1.85
CA LEU A 123 -5.63 10.50 -2.22
C LEU A 123 -6.62 10.10 -1.13
N SER A 124 -7.68 9.39 -1.51
CA SER A 124 -8.61 8.82 -0.53
C SER A 124 -7.89 7.81 0.38
N PRO A 125 -8.36 7.59 1.64
CA PRO A 125 -7.77 6.58 2.52
C PRO A 125 -7.71 5.18 1.90
N ALA A 126 -8.70 4.80 1.09
CA ALA A 126 -8.73 3.53 0.37
C ALA A 126 -7.62 3.44 -0.70
N GLU A 127 -7.43 4.51 -1.48
CA GLU A 127 -6.31 4.61 -2.43
C GLU A 127 -4.97 4.52 -1.72
N GLN A 128 -4.79 5.28 -0.63
CA GLN A 128 -3.55 5.31 0.14
C GLN A 128 -3.17 3.92 0.66
N ALA A 129 -4.09 3.26 1.36
CA ALA A 129 -3.84 1.93 1.90
C ALA A 129 -3.45 0.91 0.80
N THR A 130 -4.18 0.94 -0.33
CA THR A 130 -3.99 0.00 -1.43
C THR A 130 -2.63 0.22 -2.12
N ILE A 131 -2.27 1.46 -2.40
CA ILE A 131 -1.01 1.81 -3.05
C ILE A 131 0.21 1.51 -2.17
N LEU A 132 0.10 1.71 -0.84
CA LEU A 132 1.16 1.32 0.10
C LEU A 132 1.38 -0.18 0.14
N LEU A 133 0.30 -0.98 0.11
CA LEU A 133 0.40 -2.44 0.05
C LEU A 133 1.08 -2.92 -1.24
N PHE A 134 0.83 -2.28 -2.38
CA PHE A 134 1.59 -2.54 -3.61
C PHE A 134 3.08 -2.20 -3.50
N SER A 135 3.43 -1.18 -2.71
CA SER A 135 4.81 -0.72 -2.56
C SER A 135 5.65 -1.62 -1.63
N LEU A 136 4.99 -2.45 -0.81
CA LEU A 136 5.62 -3.29 0.22
C LEU A 136 5.47 -4.80 -0.01
N GLY A 137 4.64 -5.21 -0.99
CA GLY A 137 4.29 -6.59 -1.31
C GLY A 137 5.09 -7.21 -2.46
#